data_AF-A0A3D0I153-F1
#
_entry.id   AF-A0A3D0I153-F1
#
_cell.length_a   1.000
_cell.length_b   1.000
_cell.length_c   1.000
_cell.angle_alpha   90.00
_cell.angle_beta   90.00
_cell.angle_gamma   90.00
#
_symmetry.space_group_name_H-M   'P 1'
#
loop_
_entity.id
_entity.type
_entity.pdbx_description
1 polymer ?
#
loop_
_entity_poly.entity_id
_entity_poly.type
_entity_poly.pdbx_seq_one_letter_code
_entity_poly.pdbx_strand_id
1 'polypeptide(L)'
;MARARKGSGARSGWTGRAGKAGLAISLLASGALPPGCGGQERDPYDREVRALEARIESAPSNAALAQKVHRRLSRIRQDPGRFVGEISQRLDAMGLVPLRVPGLFYRSHAWTGADLAGVEAWLGRQVALIETGEVDTVENNATCVSRGVVEATSSGRRAVLFSASKGGAEVETALASEPALASRVAAWIDLVGLLEGTPLTDPGIAEADRAALGLSQATALSISRSARAGKGALLPPRLIAIHVAGFPTADAITPPARAGFERLRALGPNDGFLLLDGFLRAPGRVLILPAADHYLHTPELGPTVVALVSVVLDELAGESEAAIQ
;
A
#
# COMPACT_ATOMS: atom_id res chain seq x y z
N MET A 1 66.14 -34.35 -11.21
CA MET A 1 65.50 -35.66 -11.05
C MET A 1 64.00 -35.50 -11.24
N ALA A 2 63.48 -36.14 -12.28
CA ALA A 2 62.11 -36.05 -12.73
C ALA A 2 61.17 -36.95 -11.89
N ARG A 3 59.92 -36.50 -11.68
CA ARG A 3 58.73 -37.34 -11.93
C ARG A 3 57.45 -36.50 -12.00
N ALA A 4 56.79 -36.63 -13.14
CA ALA A 4 55.46 -36.13 -13.45
C ALA A 4 54.37 -37.17 -13.11
N ARG A 5 53.15 -36.69 -12.82
CA ARG A 5 51.83 -37.34 -13.06
C ARG A 5 50.81 -36.19 -13.15
N LYS A 6 50.20 -35.88 -14.31
CA LYS A 6 48.98 -36.48 -14.93
C LYS A 6 47.85 -36.64 -13.89
N GLY A 7 46.63 -36.14 -14.04
CA GLY A 7 45.88 -35.53 -15.13
C GLY A 7 44.37 -35.70 -14.86
N SER A 8 43.53 -35.12 -15.72
CA SER A 8 42.03 -35.15 -15.75
C SER A 8 41.34 -34.22 -14.74
N GLY A 9 40.47 -33.26 -15.10
CA GLY A 9 39.81 -32.96 -16.37
C GLY A 9 38.39 -33.52 -16.39
N ALA A 10 37.42 -32.73 -15.90
CA ALA A 10 36.00 -32.93 -16.19
C ALA A 10 35.29 -31.57 -16.26
N ARG A 11 35.04 -31.13 -17.50
CA ARG A 11 34.05 -30.10 -17.83
C ARG A 11 32.72 -30.82 -18.04
N SER A 12 31.67 -30.35 -17.36
CA SER A 12 30.27 -30.57 -17.72
C SER A 12 29.63 -29.18 -17.66
N GLY A 13 29.15 -28.56 -18.74
CA GLY A 13 28.31 -29.14 -19.78
C GLY A 13 26.84 -29.02 -19.35
N TRP A 14 26.36 -27.80 -19.09
CA TRP A 14 24.95 -27.53 -18.83
C TRP A 14 24.31 -26.98 -20.10
N THR A 15 23.73 -27.89 -20.86
CA THR A 15 22.91 -27.62 -22.05
C THR A 15 21.45 -27.81 -21.70
N GLY A 16 20.66 -26.74 -21.89
CA GLY A 16 19.31 -26.77 -22.45
C GLY A 16 18.19 -27.50 -21.69
N ARG A 17 17.18 -26.72 -21.26
CA ARG A 17 15.78 -26.97 -21.67
C ARG A 17 14.93 -25.71 -21.44
N ALA A 18 14.59 -25.06 -22.54
CA ALA A 18 13.49 -24.12 -22.63
C ALA A 18 12.18 -24.91 -22.49
N GLY A 19 11.47 -24.73 -21.37
CA GLY A 19 10.11 -25.21 -21.18
C GLY A 19 9.13 -24.17 -21.68
N LYS A 20 8.57 -24.39 -22.88
CA LYS A 20 7.38 -23.69 -23.37
C LYS A 20 6.19 -24.17 -22.54
N ALA A 21 5.69 -23.34 -21.62
CA ALA A 21 4.36 -23.49 -21.06
C ALA A 21 3.40 -22.65 -21.93
N GLY A 22 2.64 -23.32 -22.79
CA GLY A 22 1.59 -22.71 -23.58
C GLY A 22 0.47 -22.21 -22.67
N LEU A 23 0.26 -20.90 -22.67
CA LEU A 23 -0.88 -20.26 -22.04
C LEU A 23 -2.11 -20.52 -22.94
N ALA A 24 -3.01 -21.38 -22.48
CA ALA A 24 -4.32 -21.51 -23.09
C ALA A 24 -5.14 -20.26 -22.75
N ILE A 25 -5.26 -19.35 -23.72
CA ILE A 25 -6.16 -18.20 -23.68
C ILE A 25 -7.58 -18.74 -23.82
N SER A 26 -8.33 -18.74 -22.72
CA SER A 26 -9.78 -18.94 -22.77
C SER A 26 -10.45 -17.56 -22.80
N LEU A 27 -10.83 -17.15 -24.01
CA LEU A 27 -11.60 -15.96 -24.33
C LEU A 27 -13.09 -16.35 -24.38
N LEU A 28 -13.89 -15.92 -23.40
CA LEU A 28 -15.34 -15.65 -23.50
C LEU A 28 -15.70 -14.71 -22.33
N ALA A 29 -15.90 -13.41 -22.56
CA ALA A 29 -17.10 -12.74 -23.07
C ALA A 29 -17.93 -12.14 -21.91
N SER A 30 -18.14 -10.81 -21.98
CA SER A 30 -19.05 -10.05 -21.15
C SER A 30 -20.45 -10.65 -21.18
N GLY A 31 -20.88 -11.20 -20.05
CA GLY A 31 -22.27 -11.53 -19.78
C GLY A 31 -22.79 -10.56 -18.72
N ALA A 32 -23.91 -9.91 -19.01
CA ALA A 32 -24.69 -9.17 -18.03
C ALA A 32 -24.85 -9.99 -16.75
N LEU A 33 -24.68 -9.33 -15.59
CA LEU A 33 -24.98 -9.93 -14.29
C LEU A 33 -26.41 -10.50 -14.33
N PRO A 34 -26.62 -11.79 -14.00
CA PRO A 34 -27.95 -12.35 -13.95
C PRO A 34 -28.78 -11.59 -12.90
N PRO A 35 -30.02 -11.17 -13.22
CA PRO A 35 -30.90 -10.59 -12.22
C PRO A 35 -31.37 -11.72 -11.29
N GLY A 36 -30.97 -11.66 -10.02
CA GLY A 36 -31.52 -12.51 -8.97
C GLY A 36 -30.53 -13.52 -8.39
N CYS A 37 -29.67 -13.05 -7.49
CA CYS A 37 -29.31 -13.79 -6.28
C CYS A 37 -29.35 -12.77 -5.14
N GLY A 38 -30.53 -12.55 -4.58
CA GLY A 38 -30.69 -11.93 -3.27
C GLY A 38 -30.10 -12.85 -2.22
N GLY A 39 -28.77 -12.90 -2.14
CA GLY A 39 -28.09 -13.49 -1.01
C GLY A 39 -28.49 -12.68 0.21
N GLN A 40 -29.35 -13.25 1.06
CA GLN A 40 -29.53 -12.74 2.40
C GLN A 40 -28.15 -12.54 2.99
N GLU A 41 -27.85 -11.30 3.28
CA GLU A 41 -26.64 -10.85 3.93
C GLU A 41 -26.52 -11.59 5.28
N ARG A 42 -25.73 -12.67 5.29
CA ARG A 42 -25.76 -13.65 6.39
C ARG A 42 -25.00 -13.14 7.61
N ASP A 43 -24.03 -12.26 7.41
CA ASP A 43 -23.15 -11.79 8.45
C ASP A 43 -23.43 -10.32 8.80
N PRO A 44 -23.82 -10.00 10.05
CA PRO A 44 -23.92 -8.62 10.52
C PRO A 44 -22.65 -7.79 10.30
N TYR A 45 -21.48 -8.43 10.31
CA TYR A 45 -20.21 -7.77 10.03
C TYR A 45 -20.16 -7.19 8.61
N ASP A 46 -20.57 -7.95 7.60
CA ASP A 46 -20.50 -7.49 6.20
C ASP A 46 -21.46 -6.33 5.94
N ARG A 47 -22.56 -6.22 6.70
CA ARG A 47 -23.42 -5.01 6.70
C ARG A 47 -22.68 -3.78 7.15
N GLU A 48 -21.96 -3.90 8.26
CA GLU A 48 -21.22 -2.78 8.83
C GLU A 48 -20.07 -2.35 7.92
N VAL A 49 -19.38 -3.31 7.27
CA VAL A 49 -18.38 -3.04 6.23
C VAL A 49 -19.01 -2.21 5.10
N ARG A 50 -20.10 -2.69 4.47
CA ARG A 50 -20.78 -1.96 3.38
C ARG A 50 -21.29 -0.59 3.79
N ALA A 51 -21.86 -0.47 5.00
CA ALA A 51 -22.31 0.81 5.51
C ALA A 51 -21.15 1.80 5.67
N LEU A 52 -19.97 1.32 6.09
CA LEU A 52 -18.78 2.13 6.20
C LEU A 52 -18.19 2.49 4.82
N GLU A 53 -18.14 1.55 3.88
CA GLU A 53 -17.76 1.81 2.48
C GLU A 53 -18.58 2.96 1.90
N ALA A 54 -19.91 2.84 1.97
CA ALA A 54 -20.83 3.85 1.46
C ALA A 54 -20.58 5.23 2.09
N ARG A 55 -20.24 5.29 3.39
CA ARG A 55 -19.92 6.56 4.07
C ARG A 55 -18.63 7.15 3.55
N ILE A 56 -17.57 6.36 3.36
CA ILE A 56 -16.28 6.83 2.83
C ILE A 56 -16.44 7.29 1.38
N GLU A 57 -17.16 6.53 0.55
CA GLU A 57 -17.40 6.87 -0.86
C GLU A 57 -18.36 8.05 -1.04
N SER A 58 -19.23 8.33 -0.06
CA SER A 58 -20.13 9.50 -0.11
C SER A 58 -19.38 10.84 -0.12
N ALA A 59 -18.11 10.88 0.31
CA ALA A 59 -17.27 12.06 0.18
C ALA A 59 -16.98 12.33 -1.31
N PRO A 60 -17.34 13.51 -1.87
CA PRO A 60 -17.21 13.77 -3.30
C PRO A 60 -15.80 13.58 -3.87
N SER A 61 -14.77 13.89 -3.08
CA SER A 61 -13.37 13.71 -3.46
C SER A 61 -12.97 12.23 -3.60
N ASN A 62 -13.53 11.34 -2.77
CA ASN A 62 -13.29 9.90 -2.81
C ASN A 62 -14.03 9.27 -3.99
N ALA A 63 -15.32 9.61 -4.18
CA ALA A 63 -16.09 9.16 -5.34
C ALA A 63 -15.43 9.57 -6.66
N ALA A 64 -14.99 10.83 -6.78
CA ALA A 64 -14.31 11.31 -7.97
C ALA A 64 -12.99 10.55 -8.24
N LEU A 65 -12.20 10.30 -7.20
CA LEU A 65 -10.97 9.51 -7.30
C LEU A 65 -11.27 8.08 -7.76
N ALA A 66 -12.19 7.38 -7.11
CA ALA A 66 -12.59 6.02 -7.46
C ALA A 66 -13.06 5.93 -8.92
N GLN A 67 -13.86 6.91 -9.37
CA GLN A 67 -14.33 6.97 -10.75
C GLN A 67 -13.18 7.14 -11.76
N LYS A 68 -12.23 8.05 -11.48
CA LYS A 68 -11.03 8.25 -12.32
C LYS A 68 -10.18 6.98 -12.40
N VAL A 69 -9.91 6.36 -11.26
CA VAL A 69 -9.15 5.10 -11.18
C VAL A 69 -9.85 4.00 -11.97
N HIS A 70 -11.16 3.83 -11.77
CA HIS A 70 -11.95 2.83 -12.48
C HIS A 70 -11.92 3.00 -14.00
N ARG A 71 -12.03 4.24 -14.50
CA ARG A 71 -11.90 4.52 -15.94
C ARG A 71 -10.55 4.07 -16.49
N ARG A 72 -9.46 4.31 -15.76
CA ARG A 72 -8.09 3.94 -16.15
C ARG A 72 -7.86 2.43 -16.11
N LEU A 73 -8.43 1.72 -15.13
CA LEU A 73 -8.27 0.27 -14.97
C LEU A 73 -8.61 -0.52 -16.23
N SER A 74 -9.69 -0.16 -16.92
CA SER A 74 -10.09 -0.84 -18.17
C SER A 74 -9.00 -0.81 -19.25
N ARG A 75 -8.29 0.33 -19.38
CA ARG A 75 -7.22 0.54 -20.36
C ARG A 75 -5.92 -0.14 -19.92
N ILE A 76 -5.61 -0.09 -18.62
CA ILE A 76 -4.42 -0.74 -18.05
C ILE A 76 -4.49 -2.25 -18.20
N ARG A 77 -5.68 -2.85 -18.02
CA ARG A 77 -5.87 -4.29 -18.22
C ARG A 77 -5.64 -4.74 -19.67
N GLN A 78 -5.83 -3.85 -20.64
CA GLN A 78 -5.60 -4.14 -22.06
C GLN A 78 -4.12 -4.04 -22.43
N ASP A 79 -3.40 -3.06 -21.88
CA ASP A 79 -1.99 -2.84 -22.19
C ASP A 79 -1.21 -2.32 -20.96
N PRO A 80 -0.88 -3.22 -20.00
CA PRO A 80 -0.23 -2.80 -18.76
C PRO A 80 1.18 -2.27 -19.00
N GLY A 81 1.91 -2.85 -19.96
CA GLY A 81 3.29 -2.46 -20.26
C GLY A 81 3.41 -1.02 -20.75
N ARG A 82 2.47 -0.58 -21.60
CA ARG A 82 2.41 0.81 -22.06
C ARG A 82 2.20 1.79 -20.90
N PHE A 83 1.22 1.54 -20.04
CA PHE A 83 0.93 2.44 -18.91
C PHE A 83 2.09 2.54 -17.93
N VAL A 84 2.75 1.41 -17.63
CA VAL A 84 3.94 1.40 -16.77
C VAL A 84 5.07 2.23 -17.39
N GLY A 85 5.31 2.09 -18.71
CA GLY A 85 6.29 2.89 -19.43
C GLY A 85 5.97 4.39 -19.43
N GLU A 86 4.72 4.76 -19.67
CA GLU A 86 4.24 6.15 -19.63
C GLU A 86 4.41 6.78 -18.23
N ILE A 87 4.07 6.04 -17.17
CA ILE A 87 4.26 6.49 -15.78
C ILE A 87 5.74 6.78 -15.49
N SER A 88 6.64 5.86 -15.86
CA SER A 88 8.07 6.06 -15.62
C SER A 88 8.59 7.32 -16.31
N GLN A 89 8.20 7.54 -17.57
CA GLN A 89 8.61 8.72 -18.34
C GLN A 89 8.05 10.02 -17.74
N ARG A 90 6.79 10.02 -17.31
CA ARG A 90 6.16 11.20 -16.69
C ARG A 90 6.78 11.54 -15.34
N LEU A 91 7.12 10.55 -14.52
CA LEU A 91 7.84 10.78 -13.26
C LEU A 91 9.16 11.52 -13.52
N ASP A 92 9.93 11.10 -14.54
CA ASP A 92 11.19 11.77 -14.89
C ASP A 92 10.97 13.17 -15.45
N ALA A 93 10.01 13.34 -16.37
CA ALA A 93 9.69 14.64 -16.98
C ALA A 93 9.23 15.68 -15.94
N MET A 94 8.55 15.25 -14.88
CA MET A 94 8.08 16.11 -13.80
C MET A 94 9.09 16.29 -12.66
N GLY A 95 10.29 15.70 -12.77
CA GLY A 95 11.30 15.76 -11.72
C GLY A 95 10.86 15.07 -10.42
N LEU A 96 10.04 14.02 -10.51
CA LEU A 96 9.51 13.27 -9.38
C LEU A 96 10.35 12.03 -9.08
N VAL A 97 10.63 11.77 -7.80
CA VAL A 97 11.35 10.58 -7.33
C VAL A 97 10.43 9.71 -6.48
N PRO A 98 10.09 8.48 -6.90
CA PRO A 98 9.31 7.58 -6.07
C PRO A 98 10.17 7.02 -4.93
N LEU A 99 9.59 6.87 -3.74
CA LEU A 99 10.24 6.31 -2.55
C LEU A 99 9.28 5.34 -1.83
N ARG A 100 9.82 4.27 -1.26
CA ARG A 100 9.07 3.30 -0.43
C ARG A 100 9.34 3.55 1.05
N VAL A 101 8.29 3.53 1.86
CA VAL A 101 8.33 3.59 3.34
C VAL A 101 7.68 2.32 3.88
N PRO A 102 8.44 1.40 4.48
CA PRO A 102 7.96 0.07 4.75
C PRO A 102 7.07 -0.02 5.99
N GLY A 103 6.36 -1.15 6.12
CA GLY A 103 5.60 -1.51 7.31
C GLY A 103 6.42 -2.21 8.40
N LEU A 104 5.72 -2.65 9.45
CA LEU A 104 6.30 -3.51 10.49
C LEU A 104 6.90 -4.77 9.88
N PHE A 105 8.02 -5.22 10.44
CA PHE A 105 8.64 -6.51 10.09
C PHE A 105 9.03 -6.71 8.62
N TYR A 106 9.18 -5.63 7.83
CA TYR A 106 9.36 -5.76 6.39
C TYR A 106 10.58 -6.58 5.95
N ARG A 107 11.69 -6.62 6.72
CA ARG A 107 12.83 -7.50 6.38
C ARG A 107 12.67 -8.90 6.95
N SER A 108 12.25 -9.02 8.21
CA SER A 108 12.07 -10.32 8.87
C SER A 108 10.92 -11.15 8.29
N HIS A 109 9.92 -10.50 7.68
CA HIS A 109 8.72 -11.14 7.14
C HIS A 109 8.41 -10.67 5.71
N ALA A 110 9.36 -10.84 4.79
CA ALA A 110 9.26 -10.40 3.39
C ALA A 110 8.00 -10.92 2.65
N TRP A 111 7.45 -12.08 3.06
CA TRP A 111 6.24 -12.65 2.47
C TRP A 111 5.00 -11.75 2.61
N THR A 112 5.03 -10.79 3.54
CA THR A 112 3.93 -9.83 3.77
C THR A 112 3.84 -8.74 2.70
N GLY A 113 4.90 -8.52 1.92
CA GLY A 113 5.00 -7.39 0.98
C GLY A 113 5.10 -6.02 1.65
N ALA A 114 5.32 -5.95 2.97
CA ALA A 114 5.42 -4.70 3.72
C ALA A 114 6.63 -3.84 3.33
N ASP A 115 7.59 -4.37 2.57
CA ASP A 115 8.71 -3.61 2.00
C ASP A 115 8.32 -2.83 0.74
N LEU A 116 7.13 -3.08 0.19
CA LEU A 116 6.61 -2.47 -1.03
C LEU A 116 7.43 -2.78 -2.30
N ALA A 117 8.19 -3.87 -2.36
CA ALA A 117 8.98 -4.22 -3.54
C ALA A 117 8.14 -4.28 -4.84
N GLY A 118 6.84 -4.62 -4.73
CA GLY A 118 5.90 -4.62 -5.86
C GLY A 118 5.77 -3.28 -6.59
N VAL A 119 6.01 -2.15 -5.90
CA VAL A 119 5.95 -0.80 -6.50
C VAL A 119 6.94 -0.67 -7.66
N GLU A 120 8.09 -1.34 -7.60
CA GLU A 120 9.08 -1.28 -8.68
C GLU A 120 8.53 -1.85 -10.00
N ALA A 121 7.77 -2.95 -9.91
CA ALA A 121 7.10 -3.54 -11.06
C ALA A 121 5.97 -2.65 -11.58
N TRP A 122 5.23 -1.98 -10.69
CA TRP A 122 4.13 -1.09 -11.07
C TRP A 122 4.59 0.22 -11.69
N LEU A 123 5.81 0.66 -11.38
CA LEU A 123 6.40 1.88 -11.95
C LEU A 123 7.41 1.60 -13.07
N GLY A 124 7.75 0.33 -13.32
CA GLY A 124 8.70 -0.05 -14.37
C GLY A 124 10.12 0.42 -14.11
N ARG A 125 10.47 0.68 -12.84
CA ARG A 125 11.76 1.22 -12.42
C ARG A 125 12.08 0.84 -10.99
N GLN A 126 13.37 0.89 -10.63
CA GLN A 126 13.79 0.77 -9.24
C GLN A 126 13.26 1.94 -8.41
N VAL A 127 12.84 1.63 -7.19
CA VAL A 127 12.27 2.60 -6.24
C VAL A 127 13.00 2.45 -4.93
N ALA A 128 13.70 3.50 -4.52
CA ALA A 128 14.50 3.46 -3.31
C ALA A 128 13.62 3.24 -2.07
N LEU A 129 14.08 2.36 -1.18
CA LEU A 129 13.50 2.14 0.12
C LEU A 129 14.12 3.11 1.13
N ILE A 130 13.28 3.84 1.85
CA ILE A 130 13.71 4.54 3.06
C ILE A 130 13.79 3.50 4.17
N GLU A 131 15.01 3.19 4.59
CA GLU A 131 15.22 2.22 5.66
C GLU A 131 14.75 2.79 7.00
N THR A 132 13.78 2.10 7.60
CA THR A 132 13.29 2.38 8.94
C THR A 132 13.51 1.17 9.85
N GLY A 133 13.47 1.37 11.16
CA GLY A 133 13.53 0.27 12.13
C GLY A 133 12.27 -0.58 12.06
N GLU A 134 12.41 -1.85 11.66
CA GLU A 134 11.25 -2.72 11.41
C GLU A 134 10.37 -2.99 12.63
N VAL A 135 10.91 -2.83 13.84
CA VAL A 135 10.18 -2.86 15.13
C VAL A 135 10.47 -1.65 16.02
N ASP A 136 10.94 -0.53 15.45
CA ASP A 136 11.15 0.71 16.20
C ASP A 136 9.87 1.55 16.25
N THR A 137 9.83 2.58 17.10
CA THR A 137 8.69 3.48 17.24
C THR A 137 8.45 4.29 15.96
N VAL A 138 7.20 4.74 15.79
CA VAL A 138 6.81 5.62 14.68
C VAL A 138 7.60 6.93 14.73
N GLU A 139 7.82 7.48 15.92
CA GLU A 139 8.53 8.75 16.11
C GLU A 139 10.02 8.65 15.70
N ASN A 140 10.70 7.57 16.07
CA ASN A 140 12.09 7.35 15.67
C ASN A 140 12.19 7.16 14.14
N ASN A 141 11.27 6.39 13.57
CA ASN A 141 11.26 6.13 12.14
C ASN A 141 10.81 7.34 11.30
N ALA A 142 9.96 8.22 11.83
CA ALA A 142 9.61 9.47 11.17
C ALA A 142 10.85 10.33 10.88
N THR A 143 11.85 10.31 11.78
CA THR A 143 13.15 10.98 11.55
C THR A 143 13.90 10.36 10.37
N CYS A 144 13.82 9.03 10.21
CA CYS A 144 14.40 8.33 9.05
C CYS A 144 13.68 8.71 7.75
N VAL A 145 12.34 8.82 7.79
CA VAL A 145 11.52 9.29 6.67
C VAL A 145 11.90 10.70 6.25
N SER A 146 11.95 11.65 7.19
CA SER A 146 12.42 13.02 6.94
C SER A 146 13.77 13.05 6.25
N ARG A 147 14.77 12.34 6.80
CA ARG A 147 16.12 12.28 6.24
C ARG A 147 16.13 11.69 4.82
N GLY A 148 15.46 10.57 4.62
CA GLY A 148 15.41 9.89 3.31
C GLY A 148 14.75 10.76 2.23
N VAL A 149 13.68 11.48 2.57
CA VAL A 149 13.05 12.44 1.66
C VAL A 149 13.96 13.62 1.35
N VAL A 150 14.62 14.21 2.35
CA VAL A 150 15.55 15.33 2.15
C VAL A 150 16.71 14.92 1.24
N GLU A 151 17.30 13.75 1.46
CA GLU A 151 18.40 13.21 0.67
C GLU A 151 17.98 12.98 -0.79
N ALA A 152 16.87 12.28 -1.01
CA ALA A 152 16.36 11.96 -2.34
C ALA A 152 15.92 13.20 -3.14
N THR A 153 15.57 14.29 -2.46
CA THR A 153 15.11 15.55 -3.07
C THR A 153 16.18 16.65 -3.09
N SER A 154 17.43 16.33 -2.74
CA SER A 154 18.55 17.27 -2.68
C SER A 154 18.84 17.95 -4.02
N SER A 155 18.55 17.29 -5.14
CA SER A 155 18.74 17.83 -6.49
C SER A 155 17.57 18.72 -6.98
N GLY A 156 16.68 19.16 -6.09
CA GLY A 156 15.49 19.95 -6.45
C GLY A 156 14.31 19.14 -6.98
N ARG A 157 14.40 17.80 -6.96
CA ARG A 157 13.28 16.88 -7.26
C ARG A 157 12.25 16.89 -6.13
N ARG A 158 11.05 16.38 -6.39
CA ARG A 158 10.02 16.14 -5.36
C ARG A 158 9.70 14.66 -5.23
N ALA A 159 9.39 14.20 -4.04
CA ALA A 159 9.10 12.80 -3.74
C ALA A 159 7.65 12.42 -4.05
N VAL A 160 7.45 11.18 -4.53
CA VAL A 160 6.17 10.47 -4.48
C VAL A 160 6.35 9.31 -3.50
N LEU A 161 5.70 9.40 -2.34
CA LEU A 161 5.87 8.42 -1.28
C LEU A 161 4.87 7.28 -1.46
N PHE A 162 5.34 6.05 -1.32
CA PHE A 162 4.53 4.86 -1.15
C PHE A 162 4.76 4.35 0.27
N SER A 163 3.73 4.22 1.09
CA SER A 163 3.85 3.65 2.44
C SER A 163 2.99 2.41 2.62
N ALA A 164 3.35 1.57 3.60
CA ALA A 164 2.57 0.41 4.00
C ALA A 164 2.38 0.38 5.52
N SER A 165 1.17 0.10 6.01
CA SER A 165 0.93 -0.22 7.42
C SER A 165 1.56 0.83 8.37
N LYS A 166 2.46 0.44 9.27
CA LYS A 166 3.19 1.37 10.16
C LYS A 166 3.89 2.52 9.41
N GLY A 167 4.40 2.28 8.20
CA GLY A 167 5.03 3.30 7.37
C GLY A 167 4.11 4.49 7.07
N GLY A 168 2.79 4.27 6.99
CA GLY A 168 1.83 5.36 6.82
C GLY A 168 1.82 6.32 8.01
N ALA A 169 1.86 5.77 9.23
CA ALA A 169 1.97 6.55 10.46
C ALA A 169 3.32 7.29 10.56
N GLU A 170 4.40 6.69 10.03
CA GLU A 170 5.74 7.29 9.98
C GLU A 170 5.79 8.48 9.04
N VAL A 171 5.20 8.36 7.84
CA VAL A 171 5.07 9.47 6.88
C VAL A 171 4.22 10.60 7.47
N GLU A 172 3.06 10.27 8.04
CA GLU A 172 2.19 11.26 8.68
C GLU A 172 2.92 12.03 9.78
N THR A 173 3.63 11.31 10.65
CA THR A 173 4.38 11.89 11.77
C THR A 173 5.51 12.77 11.27
N ALA A 174 6.26 12.35 10.23
CA ALA A 174 7.33 13.14 9.63
C ALA A 174 6.81 14.46 9.03
N LEU A 175 5.70 14.40 8.28
CA LEU A 175 5.06 15.57 7.68
C LEU A 175 4.51 16.54 8.75
N ALA A 176 3.98 16.00 9.86
CA ALA A 176 3.50 16.81 10.98
C ALA A 176 4.65 17.48 11.75
N SER A 177 5.76 16.78 11.97
CA SER A 177 6.91 17.30 12.73
C SER A 177 7.76 18.29 11.93
N GLU A 178 7.84 18.13 10.61
CA GLU A 178 8.59 19.01 9.72
C GLU A 178 7.71 19.54 8.57
N PRO A 179 6.94 20.62 8.79
CA PRO A 179 6.09 21.19 7.75
C PRO A 179 6.84 21.59 6.46
N ALA A 180 8.14 21.91 6.57
CA ALA A 180 8.99 22.19 5.42
C ALA A 180 9.17 20.97 4.49
N LEU A 181 9.08 19.75 5.03
CA LEU A 181 9.17 18.50 4.28
C LEU A 181 8.06 18.38 3.24
N ALA A 182 6.87 18.92 3.51
CA ALA A 182 5.76 18.88 2.58
C ALA A 182 6.03 19.61 1.25
N SER A 183 6.92 20.60 1.23
CA SER A 183 7.35 21.23 -0.03
C SER A 183 8.13 20.26 -0.94
N ARG A 184 8.79 19.27 -0.33
CA ARG A 184 9.59 18.24 -0.99
C ARG A 184 8.76 17.04 -1.41
N VAL A 185 7.53 16.89 -0.93
CA VAL A 185 6.63 15.78 -1.27
C VAL A 185 5.56 16.28 -2.23
N ALA A 186 5.42 15.62 -3.38
CA ALA A 186 4.38 15.90 -4.36
C ALA A 186 3.11 15.10 -4.08
N ALA A 187 3.28 13.82 -3.76
CA ALA A 187 2.19 12.93 -3.44
C ALA A 187 2.59 11.87 -2.42
N TRP A 188 1.59 11.34 -1.72
CA TRP A 188 1.70 10.25 -0.78
C TRP A 188 0.57 9.25 -1.06
N ILE A 189 0.96 8.03 -1.45
CA ILE A 189 0.08 6.89 -1.70
C ILE A 189 0.33 5.90 -0.56
N ASP A 190 -0.63 5.79 0.33
CA ASP A 190 -0.56 4.95 1.52
C ASP A 190 -1.34 3.66 1.31
N LEU A 191 -0.73 2.51 1.53
CA LEU A 191 -1.37 1.20 1.44
C LEU A 191 -1.64 0.71 2.86
N VAL A 192 -2.92 0.72 3.27
CA VAL A 192 -3.40 0.30 4.60
C VAL A 192 -2.64 0.89 5.79
N GLY A 193 -2.35 2.19 5.77
CA GLY A 193 -1.56 2.84 6.81
C GLY A 193 -2.21 2.83 8.20
N LEU A 194 -1.38 2.67 9.24
CA LEU A 194 -1.78 2.72 10.66
C LEU A 194 -1.97 4.17 11.17
N LEU A 195 -2.70 5.00 10.42
CA LEU A 195 -2.84 6.44 10.71
C LEU A 195 -3.40 6.69 12.12
N GLU A 196 -4.47 5.98 12.46
CA GLU A 196 -5.08 6.04 13.79
C GLU A 196 -4.56 4.98 14.75
N GLY A 197 -3.54 4.22 14.38
CA GLY A 197 -3.03 3.10 15.16
C GLY A 197 -3.98 1.89 15.22
N THR A 198 -3.65 0.93 16.07
CA THR A 198 -4.39 -0.33 16.23
C THR A 198 -4.82 -0.57 17.68
N PRO A 199 -6.06 -1.04 17.93
CA PRO A 199 -6.46 -1.51 19.25
C PRO A 199 -5.69 -2.75 19.72
N LEU A 200 -5.04 -3.49 18.82
CA LEU A 200 -4.28 -4.71 19.16
C LEU A 200 -3.10 -4.44 20.10
N THR A 201 -2.65 -3.18 20.22
CA THR A 201 -1.56 -2.78 21.10
C THR A 201 -1.97 -1.74 22.13
N ASP A 202 -3.27 -1.49 22.30
CA ASP A 202 -3.75 -0.51 23.28
C ASP A 202 -3.39 -0.89 24.72
N PRO A 203 -3.19 0.12 25.60
CA PRO A 203 -3.07 -0.11 27.03
C PRO A 203 -4.26 -0.93 27.54
N GLY A 204 -3.99 -1.94 28.36
CA GLY A 204 -5.02 -2.85 28.89
C GLY A 204 -5.19 -4.15 28.09
N ILE A 205 -4.60 -4.26 26.89
CA ILE A 205 -4.42 -5.56 26.24
C ILE A 205 -3.45 -6.41 27.07
N ALA A 206 -3.80 -7.68 27.26
CA ALA A 206 -3.01 -8.61 28.07
C ALA A 206 -1.56 -8.67 27.56
N GLU A 207 -0.61 -8.71 28.49
CA GLU A 207 0.82 -8.70 28.14
C GLU A 207 1.21 -9.89 27.25
N ALA A 208 0.60 -11.05 27.44
CA ALA A 208 0.80 -12.22 26.57
C ALA A 208 0.35 -11.96 25.12
N ASP A 209 -0.76 -11.25 24.91
CA ASP A 209 -1.26 -10.91 23.58
C ASP A 209 -0.39 -9.86 22.88
N ARG A 210 0.16 -8.91 23.65
CA ARG A 210 1.14 -7.94 23.15
C ARG A 210 2.49 -8.60 22.83
N ALA A 211 2.96 -9.49 23.69
CA ALA A 211 4.20 -10.24 23.48
C ALA A 211 4.11 -11.15 22.25
N ALA A 212 2.93 -11.70 21.94
CA ALA A 212 2.70 -12.48 20.73
C ALA A 212 2.92 -11.70 19.42
N LEU A 213 2.88 -10.36 19.47
CA LEU A 213 3.19 -9.50 18.33
C LEU A 213 4.70 -9.27 18.14
N GLY A 214 5.55 -9.70 19.09
CA GLY A 214 7.00 -9.54 19.00
C GLY A 214 7.48 -8.10 19.07
N LEU A 215 6.67 -7.19 19.62
CA LEU A 215 6.98 -5.76 19.71
C LEU A 215 7.53 -5.39 21.08
N SER A 216 8.45 -4.43 21.12
CA SER A 216 8.79 -3.75 22.37
C SER A 216 7.59 -2.99 22.92
N GLN A 217 7.56 -2.74 24.23
CA GLN A 217 6.50 -1.92 24.83
C GLN A 217 6.41 -0.52 24.19
N ALA A 218 7.56 0.10 23.91
CA ALA A 218 7.61 1.43 23.29
C ALA A 218 6.98 1.43 21.90
N THR A 219 7.30 0.42 21.09
CA THR A 219 6.77 0.25 19.73
C THR A 219 5.28 -0.05 19.74
N ALA A 220 4.84 -0.96 20.62
CA ALA A 220 3.44 -1.30 20.78
C ALA A 220 2.60 -0.05 21.17
N LEU A 221 3.10 0.75 22.12
CA LEU A 221 2.45 2.01 22.49
C LEU A 221 2.45 3.03 21.35
N SER A 222 3.55 3.15 20.61
CA SER A 222 3.68 4.11 19.50
C SER A 222 2.68 3.85 18.35
N ILE A 223 2.34 2.58 18.10
CA ILE A 223 1.34 2.21 17.08
C ILE A 223 -0.07 1.99 17.64
N SER A 224 -0.28 2.19 18.93
CA SER A 224 -1.58 1.94 19.55
C SER A 224 -2.62 2.97 19.13
N ARG A 225 -3.88 2.56 19.12
CA ARG A 225 -4.97 3.47 18.78
C ARG A 225 -5.11 4.59 19.81
N SER A 226 -4.94 4.30 21.09
CA SER A 226 -4.93 5.31 22.15
C SER A 226 -3.84 6.37 21.97
N ALA A 227 -2.70 6.00 21.37
CA ALA A 227 -1.60 6.92 21.14
C ALA A 227 -1.78 7.74 19.86
N ARG A 228 -2.54 7.26 18.87
CA ARG A 228 -2.61 7.87 17.53
C ARG A 228 -3.96 8.48 17.17
N ALA A 229 -5.06 7.98 17.73
CA ALA A 229 -6.40 8.50 17.43
C ALA A 229 -6.47 10.01 17.67
N GLY A 230 -6.97 10.73 16.65
CA GLY A 230 -7.09 12.19 16.70
C GLY A 230 -5.78 12.98 16.52
N LYS A 231 -4.63 12.34 16.28
CA LYS A 231 -3.35 13.02 15.98
C LYS A 231 -3.11 13.30 14.49
N GLY A 232 -4.15 13.18 13.66
CA GLY A 232 -4.04 13.28 12.21
C GLY A 232 -3.31 14.54 11.75
N ALA A 233 -2.41 14.40 10.77
CA ALA A 233 -1.64 15.54 10.26
C ALA A 233 -2.51 16.49 9.43
N LEU A 234 -2.33 17.80 9.62
CA LEU A 234 -2.80 18.78 8.66
C LEU A 234 -1.88 18.76 7.44
N LEU A 235 -2.33 18.07 6.39
CA LEU A 235 -1.58 18.01 5.14
C LEU A 235 -1.65 19.35 4.40
N PRO A 236 -0.53 19.90 3.92
CA PRO A 236 -0.55 21.13 3.15
C PRO A 236 -1.38 20.98 1.86
N PRO A 237 -2.11 22.01 1.42
CA PRO A 237 -3.06 21.90 0.29
C PRO A 237 -2.45 21.44 -1.04
N ARG A 238 -1.12 21.54 -1.19
CA ARG A 238 -0.38 21.18 -2.42
C ARG A 238 0.10 19.73 -2.43
N LEU A 239 -0.01 19.01 -1.32
CA LEU A 239 0.35 17.60 -1.21
C LEU A 239 -0.88 16.76 -1.54
N ILE A 240 -0.75 15.85 -2.51
CA ILE A 240 -1.81 14.89 -2.84
C ILE A 240 -1.63 13.65 -1.96
N ALA A 241 -2.51 13.44 -0.98
CA ALA A 241 -2.54 12.22 -0.19
C ALA A 241 -3.72 11.32 -0.59
N ILE A 242 -3.42 10.04 -0.76
CA ILE A 242 -4.38 9.01 -1.08
C ILE A 242 -4.09 7.76 -0.25
N HIS A 243 -5.10 7.28 0.43
CA HIS A 243 -5.06 6.05 1.23
C HIS A 243 -5.82 4.94 0.51
N VAL A 244 -5.12 3.86 0.17
CA VAL A 244 -5.70 2.63 -0.37
C VAL A 244 -6.04 1.73 0.81
N ALA A 245 -7.33 1.54 1.05
CA ALA A 245 -7.83 0.79 2.19
C ALA A 245 -8.42 -0.55 1.73
N GLY A 246 -7.95 -1.65 2.31
CA GLY A 246 -8.57 -2.97 2.13
C GLY A 246 -9.88 -3.04 2.92
N PHE A 247 -10.97 -3.43 2.26
CA PHE A 247 -12.28 -3.63 2.88
C PHE A 247 -12.73 -5.08 2.69
N PRO A 248 -12.32 -5.99 3.60
CA PRO A 248 -12.63 -7.40 3.48
C PRO A 248 -14.02 -7.70 4.04
N THR A 249 -14.76 -8.57 3.35
CA THR A 249 -15.86 -9.34 3.96
C THR A 249 -15.28 -10.37 4.94
N ALA A 250 -16.11 -10.91 5.83
CA ALA A 250 -15.66 -11.86 6.84
C ALA A 250 -14.97 -13.10 6.25
N ASP A 251 -15.38 -13.53 5.05
CA ASP A 251 -14.84 -14.66 4.30
C ASP A 251 -13.62 -14.30 3.42
N ALA A 252 -13.37 -13.02 3.16
CA ALA A 252 -12.24 -12.55 2.36
C ALA A 252 -10.94 -12.35 3.16
N ILE A 253 -11.00 -12.47 4.49
CA ILE A 253 -9.83 -12.32 5.34
C ILE A 253 -8.91 -13.53 5.20
N THR A 254 -7.65 -13.26 4.93
CA THR A 254 -6.62 -14.28 4.74
C THR A 254 -6.21 -14.95 6.06
N PRO A 255 -5.62 -16.16 6.01
CA PRO A 255 -5.18 -16.86 7.21
C PRO A 255 -4.25 -16.03 8.13
N PRO A 256 -3.27 -15.26 7.62
CA PRO A 256 -2.41 -14.47 8.50
C PRO A 256 -3.12 -13.30 9.20
N ALA A 257 -4.17 -12.72 8.61
CA ALA A 257 -4.95 -11.62 9.21
C ALA A 257 -6.03 -12.13 10.19
N ARG A 258 -6.36 -13.43 10.16
CA ARG A 258 -7.48 -14.01 10.90
C ARG A 258 -7.43 -13.75 12.40
N ALA A 259 -6.28 -13.98 13.04
CA ALA A 259 -6.18 -13.86 14.49
C ALA A 259 -6.43 -12.43 14.98
N GLY A 260 -5.88 -11.43 14.28
CA GLY A 260 -6.13 -10.02 14.59
C GLY A 260 -7.56 -9.62 14.24
N PHE A 261 -8.11 -10.14 13.15
CA PHE A 261 -9.51 -9.92 12.78
C PHE A 261 -10.47 -10.36 13.89
N GLU A 262 -10.33 -11.58 14.40
CA GLU A 262 -11.25 -12.09 15.44
C GLU A 262 -11.19 -11.26 16.72
N ARG A 263 -10.00 -10.73 17.06
CA ARG A 263 -9.82 -9.84 18.21
C ARG A 263 -10.49 -8.46 18.00
N LEU A 264 -10.43 -7.93 16.78
CA LEU A 264 -10.97 -6.61 16.44
C LEU A 264 -12.44 -6.64 16.04
N ARG A 265 -12.98 -7.79 15.66
CA ARG A 265 -14.33 -7.93 15.10
C ARG A 265 -15.42 -7.34 15.99
N ALA A 266 -15.28 -7.49 17.32
CA ALA A 266 -16.23 -6.93 18.28
C ALA A 266 -16.20 -5.40 18.37
N LEU A 267 -15.13 -4.76 17.89
CA LEU A 267 -14.95 -3.31 17.89
C LEU A 267 -15.43 -2.66 16.58
N GLY A 268 -15.65 -3.44 15.52
CA GLY A 268 -16.22 -2.99 14.25
C GLY A 268 -15.49 -3.52 13.01
N PRO A 269 -15.82 -2.98 11.82
CA PRO A 269 -15.15 -3.29 10.55
C PRO A 269 -13.63 -3.13 10.65
N ASN A 270 -12.87 -4.15 10.25
CA ASN A 270 -11.42 -4.20 10.38
C ASN A 270 -10.78 -5.03 9.24
N ASP A 271 -9.50 -4.81 8.99
CA ASP A 271 -8.75 -5.56 7.97
C ASP A 271 -7.86 -6.68 8.56
N GLY A 272 -8.05 -6.98 9.85
CA GLY A 272 -7.19 -7.87 10.62
C GLY A 272 -6.12 -7.17 11.46
N PHE A 273 -5.81 -5.90 11.21
CA PHE A 273 -4.84 -5.13 12.00
C PHE A 273 -5.36 -3.78 12.45
N LEU A 274 -6.18 -3.09 11.66
CA LEU A 274 -6.74 -1.78 11.99
C LEU A 274 -8.27 -1.79 11.89
N LEU A 275 -8.91 -0.89 12.62
CA LEU A 275 -10.33 -0.61 12.40
C LEU A 275 -10.47 0.34 11.22
N LEU A 276 -11.38 0.01 10.30
CA LEU A 276 -11.56 0.72 9.04
C LEU A 276 -12.17 2.11 9.22
N ASP A 277 -12.79 2.38 10.37
CA ASP A 277 -13.40 3.67 10.68
C ASP A 277 -12.38 4.82 10.74
N GLY A 278 -11.09 4.50 10.95
CA GLY A 278 -10.01 5.48 10.91
C GLY A 278 -9.88 6.18 9.55
N PHE A 279 -10.26 5.51 8.45
CA PHE A 279 -10.23 6.11 7.12
C PHE A 279 -11.25 7.25 6.93
N LEU A 280 -12.29 7.34 7.78
CA LEU A 280 -13.18 8.51 7.79
C LEU A 280 -12.47 9.79 8.23
N ARG A 281 -11.35 9.66 8.95
CA ARG A 281 -10.56 10.77 9.51
C ARG A 281 -9.18 10.91 8.84
N ALA A 282 -8.86 10.02 7.90
CA ALA A 282 -7.62 10.09 7.15
C ALA A 282 -7.55 11.40 6.35
N PRO A 283 -6.41 12.11 6.38
CA PRO A 283 -6.28 13.34 5.62
C PRO A 283 -6.16 13.06 4.12
N GLY A 284 -6.76 13.89 3.27
CA GLY A 284 -6.73 13.68 1.82
C GLY A 284 -7.89 12.82 1.32
N ARG A 285 -7.59 11.81 0.49
CA ARG A 285 -8.61 10.96 -0.17
C ARG A 285 -8.42 9.50 0.18
N VAL A 286 -9.50 8.73 0.11
CA VAL A 286 -9.51 7.29 0.35
C VAL A 286 -10.00 6.59 -0.92
N LEU A 287 -9.28 5.55 -1.33
CA LEU A 287 -9.65 4.61 -2.36
C LEU A 287 -9.86 3.24 -1.71
N ILE A 288 -11.06 2.69 -1.84
CA ILE A 288 -11.39 1.38 -1.27
C ILE A 288 -10.98 0.28 -2.25
N LEU A 289 -10.31 -0.75 -1.74
CA LEU A 289 -10.04 -2.00 -2.43
C LEU A 289 -10.93 -3.09 -1.81
N PRO A 290 -12.03 -3.47 -2.48
CA PRO A 290 -12.99 -4.41 -1.92
C PRO A 290 -12.41 -5.82 -1.82
N ALA A 291 -12.89 -6.58 -0.83
CA ALA A 291 -12.50 -7.97 -0.57
C ALA A 291 -10.98 -8.18 -0.37
N ALA A 292 -10.28 -7.15 0.11
CA ALA A 292 -8.86 -7.21 0.46
C ALA A 292 -8.69 -6.90 1.94
N ASP A 293 -7.89 -7.71 2.64
CA ASP A 293 -7.52 -7.46 4.03
C ASP A 293 -6.21 -6.66 4.15
N HIS A 294 -5.62 -6.61 5.34
CA HIS A 294 -4.42 -5.81 5.61
C HIS A 294 -3.23 -6.16 4.70
N TYR A 295 -3.14 -7.38 4.18
CA TYR A 295 -2.03 -7.78 3.33
C TYR A 295 -2.22 -7.37 1.88
N LEU A 296 -3.41 -6.91 1.50
CA LEU A 296 -3.77 -6.52 0.13
C LEU A 296 -3.38 -7.57 -0.91
N HIS A 297 -3.42 -8.85 -0.54
CA HIS A 297 -3.10 -9.98 -1.41
C HIS A 297 -4.23 -10.20 -2.44
N THR A 298 -4.32 -9.29 -3.41
CA THR A 298 -5.28 -9.33 -4.50
C THR A 298 -4.59 -9.04 -5.84
N PRO A 299 -4.96 -9.74 -6.93
CA PRO A 299 -4.42 -9.46 -8.26
C PRO A 299 -4.76 -8.04 -8.74
N GLU A 300 -5.75 -7.38 -8.13
CA GLU A 300 -6.18 -6.04 -8.49
C GLU A 300 -5.28 -4.93 -7.95
N LEU A 301 -4.40 -5.22 -6.97
CA LEU A 301 -3.58 -4.19 -6.33
C LEU A 301 -2.66 -3.49 -7.34
N GLY A 302 -1.91 -4.26 -8.12
CA GLY A 302 -0.97 -3.70 -9.11
C GLY A 302 -1.64 -2.79 -10.14
N PRO A 303 -2.63 -3.28 -10.90
CA PRO A 303 -3.39 -2.45 -11.84
C PRO A 303 -4.02 -1.21 -11.19
N THR A 304 -4.52 -1.34 -9.96
CA THR A 304 -5.11 -0.23 -9.20
C THR A 304 -4.07 0.82 -8.86
N VAL A 305 -2.88 0.43 -8.39
CA VAL A 305 -1.79 1.38 -8.08
C VAL A 305 -1.27 2.05 -9.35
N VAL A 306 -1.14 1.33 -10.47
CA VAL A 306 -0.78 1.92 -11.77
C VAL A 306 -1.81 2.98 -12.19
N ALA A 307 -3.11 2.65 -12.11
CA ALA A 307 -4.19 3.57 -12.40
C ALA A 307 -4.15 4.80 -11.50
N LEU A 308 -3.91 4.57 -10.20
CA LEU A 308 -3.85 5.61 -9.20
C LEU A 308 -2.69 6.58 -9.45
N VAL A 309 -1.49 6.07 -9.72
CA VAL A 309 -0.32 6.89 -10.03
C VAL A 309 -0.56 7.71 -11.29
N SER A 310 -1.17 7.14 -12.34
CA SER A 310 -1.55 7.90 -13.54
C SER A 310 -2.48 9.08 -13.20
N VAL A 311 -3.48 8.86 -12.34
CA VAL A 311 -4.40 9.93 -11.90
C VAL A 311 -3.67 11.01 -11.11
N VAL A 312 -2.76 10.63 -10.21
CA VAL A 312 -1.95 11.57 -9.44
C VAL A 312 -1.06 12.43 -10.36
N LEU A 313 -0.45 11.83 -11.38
CA LEU A 313 0.39 12.56 -12.33
C LEU A 313 -0.42 13.56 -13.17
N ASP A 314 -1.62 13.19 -13.62
CA ASP A 314 -2.54 14.13 -14.31
C ASP A 314 -2.86 15.33 -13.42
N GLU A 315 -3.19 15.08 -12.15
CA GLU A 315 -3.50 16.15 -11.19
C GLU A 315 -2.31 17.06 -10.90
N LEU A 316 -1.10 16.48 -10.76
CA LEU A 316 0.13 17.25 -10.57
C LEU A 316 0.50 18.10 -11.80
N ALA A 317 0.14 17.65 -13.00
CA ALA A 317 0.34 18.40 -14.25
C ALA A 317 -0.70 19.52 -14.45
N GLY A 318 -1.74 19.59 -13.61
CA GLY A 318 -2.87 20.49 -13.82
C GLY A 318 -3.75 20.09 -15.01
N GLU A 319 -3.62 18.85 -15.49
CA GLU A 319 -4.40 18.33 -16.59
C GLU A 319 -5.82 18.00 -16.07
N SER A 320 -6.78 18.84 -16.45
CA SER A 320 -8.20 18.51 -16.31
C SER A 320 -8.63 17.62 -17.47
N GLU A 321 -9.49 16.62 -17.22
CA GLU A 321 -9.92 15.59 -18.19
C GLU A 321 -10.54 16.12 -19.51
N ALA A 322 -10.72 17.43 -19.66
CA ALA A 322 -11.22 18.07 -20.88
C ALA A 322 -10.34 17.87 -22.13
N ALA A 323 -9.13 17.32 -22.01
CA ALA A 323 -8.17 17.18 -23.11
C ALA A 323 -7.96 15.75 -23.66
N ILE A 324 -8.66 14.72 -23.15
CA ILE A 324 -8.44 13.30 -23.56
C ILE A 324 -9.75 12.60 -23.98
N GLN A 325 -10.64 13.31 -24.67
CA GLN A 325 -11.70 12.74 -25.50
C GLN A 325 -11.34 12.93 -26.97
#